data_AF-A0A2D6GJ20-F1
#
_entry.id   AF-A0A2D6GJ20-F1
#
_cell.length_a   1.000
_cell.length_b   1.000
_cell.length_c   1.000
_cell.angle_alpha   90.00
_cell.angle_beta   90.00
_cell.angle_gamma   90.00
#
_symmetry.space_group_name_H-M   'P 1'
#
loop_
_entity.id
_entity.type
_entity.pdbx_description
1 polymer ?
#
loop_
_entity_poly.entity_id
_entity_poly.type
_entity_poly.pdbx_seq_one_letter_code
_entity_poly.pdbx_strand_id
1 'polypeptide(L)' 'GIFLSPTRNLANNSREKRHINPWNPKVNFRTYAEYEDEFREKMVKADLPTEVPLPEEKE' A
#
# COMPACT_ATOMS: atom_id res chain seq x y z
N GLY A 1 -28.41 -24.36 -24.76
CA GLY A 1 -29.00 -25.01 -23.57
C GLY A 1 -29.42 -23.94 -22.59
N ILE A 2 -30.71 -23.84 -22.29
CA ILE A 2 -31.30 -22.85 -21.37
C ILE A 2 -30.77 -22.99 -19.93
N PHE A 3 -30.33 -24.19 -19.55
CA PHE A 3 -29.99 -24.52 -18.17
C PHE A 3 -28.64 -23.99 -17.66
N LEU A 4 -27.73 -23.53 -18.52
CA LEU A 4 -26.42 -22.99 -18.11
C LEU A 4 -26.29 -21.50 -18.47
N SER A 5 -27.42 -20.81 -18.68
CA SER A 5 -27.45 -19.37 -18.95
C SER A 5 -27.14 -18.59 -17.67
N PRO A 6 -25.99 -17.89 -17.58
CA PRO A 6 -25.63 -17.16 -16.36
C PRO A 6 -26.63 -16.05 -16.04
N THR A 7 -27.22 -15.41 -17.06
CA THR A 7 -28.21 -14.34 -16.92
C THR A 7 -29.58 -14.78 -16.40
N ARG A 8 -29.91 -16.09 -16.47
CA ARG A 8 -31.15 -16.65 -15.89
C ARG A 8 -30.95 -17.39 -14.57
N ASN A 9 -29.75 -17.94 -14.31
CA ASN A 9 -29.49 -18.73 -13.11
C ASN A 9 -28.81 -17.96 -11.97
N LEU A 10 -27.99 -16.94 -12.27
CA LEU A 10 -27.34 -16.15 -11.22
C LEU A 10 -28.26 -15.04 -10.73
N ALA A 11 -28.26 -14.83 -9.41
CA ALA A 11 -28.95 -13.70 -8.80
C ALA A 11 -28.25 -12.38 -9.16
N ASN A 12 -29.02 -11.39 -9.63
CA ASN A 12 -28.53 -10.02 -9.82
C ASN A 12 -28.51 -9.28 -8.47
N ASN A 13 -27.56 -9.66 -7.62
CA ASN A 13 -27.41 -9.12 -6.26
C ASN A 13 -26.44 -7.92 -6.19
N SER A 14 -26.05 -7.37 -7.35
CA SER A 14 -25.09 -6.27 -7.47
C SER A 14 -25.49 -5.02 -6.66
N ARG A 15 -26.80 -4.82 -6.42
CA ARG A 15 -27.35 -3.70 -5.63
C ARG A 15 -27.56 -4.03 -4.14
N GLU A 16 -27.55 -5.30 -3.78
CA GLU A 16 -27.77 -5.79 -2.41
C GLU A 16 -26.44 -6.07 -1.70
N LYS A 17 -25.47 -6.62 -2.44
CA LYS A 17 -24.16 -7.04 -1.91
C LYS A 17 -23.04 -6.23 -2.55
N ARG A 18 -22.16 -5.69 -1.71
CA ARG A 18 -20.90 -5.11 -2.15
C ARG A 18 -19.89 -6.23 -2.38
N HIS A 19 -19.63 -6.53 -3.65
CA HIS A 19 -18.58 -7.47 -4.06
C HIS A 19 -17.21 -6.78 -3.95
N ILE A 20 -16.40 -7.20 -2.98
CA ILE A 20 -15.04 -6.67 -2.78
C ILE A 20 -14.07 -7.60 -3.52
N ASN A 21 -13.17 -7.00 -4.30
CA ASN A 21 -12.18 -7.74 -5.06
C ASN A 21 -11.16 -8.44 -4.11
N PRO A 22 -11.06 -9.79 -4.13
CA PRO A 22 -10.08 -10.53 -3.32
C PRO A 22 -8.62 -10.21 -3.67
N TRP A 23 -8.38 -9.69 -4.88
CA TRP A 23 -7.06 -9.33 -5.38
C TRP A 23 -6.61 -7.91 -5.01
N ASN A 24 -7.40 -7.19 -4.20
CA ASN A 24 -7.04 -5.87 -3.70
C ASN A 24 -6.74 -5.92 -2.19
N PRO A 25 -5.56 -6.45 -1.80
CA PRO A 25 -5.15 -6.44 -0.40
C PRO A 25 -4.96 -5.00 0.09
N LYS A 26 -5.10 -4.80 1.41
CA LYS A 26 -4.69 -3.55 2.04
C LYS A 26 -3.17 -3.43 1.90
N VAL A 27 -2.72 -2.46 1.12
CA VAL A 27 -1.29 -2.18 0.95
C VAL A 27 -0.78 -1.49 2.20
N ASN A 28 0.34 -1.95 2.75
CA ASN A 28 1.02 -1.26 3.84
C ASN A 28 1.80 -0.10 3.23
N PHE A 29 1.41 1.13 3.58
CA PHE A 29 2.13 2.33 3.19
C PHE A 29 3.18 2.64 4.25
N ARG A 30 4.39 2.96 3.82
CA ARG A 30 5.43 3.51 4.69
C ARG A 30 5.35 5.03 4.63
N THR A 31 5.42 5.68 5.78
CA THR A 31 5.46 7.14 5.82
C THR A 31 6.86 7.63 5.44
N TYR A 32 6.96 8.88 4.99
CA TYR A 32 8.26 9.47 4.67
C TYR A 32 9.17 9.50 5.89
N ALA A 33 8.62 9.81 7.08
CA ALA A 33 9.37 9.80 8.33
C ALA A 33 9.99 8.43 8.65
N GLU A 34 9.24 7.34 8.51
CA GLU A 34 9.76 5.97 8.70
C GLU A 34 10.87 5.62 7.71
N TYR A 35 10.75 6.10 6.46
CA TYR A 35 11.80 5.91 5.46
C TYR A 35 13.05 6.73 5.78
N GLU A 36 12.88 7.99 6.18
CA GLU A 36 14.00 8.86 6.54
C GLU A 36 14.77 8.32 7.75
N ASP A 37 14.08 7.80 8.77
CA ASP A 37 14.70 7.20 9.95
C ASP A 37 15.51 5.93 9.62
N GLU A 38 15.04 5.09 8.70
CA GLU A 38 15.75 3.87 8.29
C GLU A 38 16.96 4.13 7.38
N PHE A 39 16.95 5.23 6.61
CA PHE A 39 17.92 5.45 5.53
C PHE A 39 18.79 6.72 5.69
N ARG A 40 18.51 7.59 6.66
CA ARG A 40 19.28 8.83 6.92
C ARG A 40 20.79 8.63 7.00
N GLU A 41 21.25 7.57 7.66
CA GLU A 41 22.68 7.27 7.80
C GLU A 41 23.35 6.99 6.44
N LYS A 42 22.62 6.33 5.54
CA LYS A 42 23.10 6.02 4.18
C LYS A 42 22.99 7.23 3.26
N MET A 43 21.98 8.08 3.45
CA MET A 43 21.77 9.29 2.66
C MET A 43 22.83 10.35 2.95
N VAL A 44 23.13 10.59 4.23
CA VAL A 44 24.18 11.54 4.61
C VAL A 44 25.55 11.07 4.11
N LYS A 45 25.83 9.76 4.17
CA LYS A 45 27.07 9.19 3.62
C LYS A 45 27.20 9.35 2.10
N ALA A 46 26.08 9.50 1.40
CA ALA A 46 26.01 9.69 -0.05
C ALA A 46 25.81 11.16 -0.45
N ASP A 47 25.97 12.10 0.49
CA ASP A 47 25.79 13.55 0.29
C ASP A 47 24.40 13.95 -0.24
N LEU A 48 23.35 13.19 0.09
CA LEU A 48 21.96 13.55 -0.25
C LEU A 48 21.35 14.49 0.81
N PRO A 49 20.57 15.50 0.40
CA PRO A 49 19.85 16.36 1.32
C PRO A 49 18.77 15.57 2.06
N THR A 50 18.79 15.66 3.39
CA THR A 50 17.85 15.03 4.33
C THR A 50 17.19 16.16 5.14
N GLU A 51 15.90 16.04 5.47
CA GLU A 51 15.15 17.11 6.18
C GLU A 51 15.57 17.16 7.66
N VAL A 52 15.83 15.98 8.26
CA VAL A 52 16.34 15.87 9.62
C VAL A 52 17.86 15.63 9.60
N PRO A 53 18.68 16.53 10.16
CA PRO A 53 20.10 16.27 10.31
C PRO A 53 20.33 15.10 11.27
N LEU A 54 21.33 14.26 10.99
CA LEU A 54 21.73 13.19 11.90
C LEU A 54 22.12 13.79 13.26
N PRO A 55 21.83 13.10 14.38
CA PRO A 55 22.37 13.50 15.67
C PRO A 55 23.90 13.46 15.59
N GLU A 56 24.54 14.62 15.83
CA GLU A 56 25.99 14.72 15.93
C GLU A 56 26.47 13.84 17.08
N GLU A 57 27.26 12.79 16.79
CA GLU A 57 28.02 12.08 17.82
C GLU A 57 29.01 13.08 18.43
N LYS A 58 28.63 13.64 19.58
CA LYS A 58 29.56 14.35 20.47
C LYS A 58 30.43 13.29 21.14
N GLU A 59 31.74 13.41 20.89
CA GLU A 59 32.83 12.61 21.44
C GLU A 59 32.71 12.28 22.94
#